data_AF-A0A521S375-F1
#
_entry.id   AF-A0A521S375-F1
#
_cell.length_a   1.000
_cell.length_b   1.000
_cell.length_c   1.000
_cell.angle_alpha   90.00
_cell.angle_beta   90.00
_cell.angle_gamma   90.00
#
_symmetry.space_group_name_H-M   'P 1'
#
loop_
_entity.id
_entity.type
_entity.pdbx_description
1 polymer ?
#
loop_
_entity_poly.entity_id
_entity_poly.type
_entity_poly.pdbx_seq_one_letter_code
_entity_poly.pdbx_strand_id
1 'polypeptide(L)'
;MSQSSESWASRRRRWRVERLDPARERSPERRGRFVTLGDIPVEGLYGPWSLEPGPDDAAAGAGGPTAVDHHGDALARGRWDDFDPSRDVGFPGEPPFTRGIHPTGYRSRLWTMRMFAGFGAAEDTNTRFRSLLAAGQTGLSIAYDMPTLYGYDTDDPEAEGEFGTCGVAVSSLADMEVLLGGLPLDRVSTSMTINSPAAPIWAMYIVAAEKAGVPRAALEGTTQNDILKEFVAQKEFLFPPEPSIRLVTDTIEFGTRELPRWNTVSISGYHIREAGSTAVQELAFTIADGMAYVEAALARGLRVDDFAPRLSFFFNSHSDFFEEIAKFRASRRIWWKLMTERYRAENERSTWMRFHTQTAGVSLTPQQPLNNLTRVATQALAAVLGGTQSLHTDAYDEALAVPTAAAALLALRQQQVIAEETGVASVVDPLGGSWYVEALTNEVERDVWRYLDEIDRRGGMVAAIREGYPQREIADAAYRFQREFDAGERRIVGVNAYVDAAEVTSVPVLAVPKGSLEAQLARLERTRRERDPAAVESALAGLRDAASRPESSDTNLMPHFIRCAEAYATLGEQCGVLRSVFGEYREPVAV
;
A
#
# COMPACT_ATOMS: atom_id res chain seq x y z
N MET A 1 -0.59 -17.23 -56.11
CA MET A 1 -0.64 -18.49 -55.34
C MET A 1 -0.88 -18.14 -53.88
N SER A 2 -2.14 -18.09 -53.46
CA SER A 2 -2.53 -17.84 -52.07
C SER A 2 -2.34 -19.14 -51.29
N GLN A 3 -1.27 -19.23 -50.49
CA GLN A 3 -1.24 -20.19 -49.41
C GLN A 3 -2.29 -19.72 -48.39
N SER A 4 -3.39 -20.45 -48.28
CA SER A 4 -4.34 -20.31 -47.17
C SER A 4 -3.56 -20.44 -45.86
N SER A 5 -3.25 -19.32 -45.20
CA SER A 5 -2.61 -19.33 -43.89
C SER A 5 -3.53 -20.06 -42.92
N GLU A 6 -3.10 -21.22 -42.42
CA GLU A 6 -3.86 -21.98 -41.44
C GLU A 6 -4.16 -21.13 -40.20
N SER A 7 -5.44 -21.03 -39.82
CA SER A 7 -5.86 -20.23 -38.66
C SER A 7 -5.24 -20.76 -37.35
N TRP A 8 -5.07 -19.88 -36.36
CA TRP A 8 -4.64 -20.30 -35.02
C TRP A 8 -5.54 -21.37 -34.41
N ALA A 9 -6.85 -21.30 -34.64
CA ALA A 9 -7.81 -22.30 -34.17
C ALA A 9 -7.52 -23.69 -34.76
N SER A 10 -7.28 -23.77 -36.07
CA SER A 10 -6.94 -25.03 -36.75
C SER A 10 -5.62 -25.61 -36.25
N ARG A 11 -4.59 -24.77 -36.10
CA ARG A 11 -3.27 -25.19 -35.57
C ARG A 11 -3.36 -25.66 -34.12
N ARG A 12 -4.11 -24.96 -33.27
CA ARG A 12 -4.33 -25.33 -31.86
C ARG A 12 -5.04 -26.67 -31.74
N ARG A 13 -6.10 -26.90 -32.54
CA ARG A 13 -6.80 -28.19 -32.58
C ARG A 13 -5.87 -29.33 -32.99
N ARG A 14 -5.06 -29.11 -34.03
CA ARG A 14 -4.08 -30.09 -34.49
C ARG A 14 -3.03 -30.40 -33.42
N TRP A 15 -2.43 -29.36 -32.83
CA TRP A 15 -1.46 -29.50 -31.73
C TRP A 15 -2.05 -30.28 -30.55
N ARG A 16 -3.31 -30.00 -30.18
CA ARG A 16 -3.98 -30.72 -29.11
C ARG A 16 -4.01 -32.22 -29.37
N VAL A 17 -4.55 -32.62 -30.51
CA VAL A 17 -4.73 -34.04 -30.87
C VAL A 17 -3.39 -34.74 -31.11
N GLU A 18 -2.47 -34.10 -31.84
CA GLU A 18 -1.22 -34.74 -32.26
C GLU A 18 -0.12 -34.70 -31.19
N ARG A 19 -0.18 -33.76 -30.24
CA ARG A 19 0.90 -33.51 -29.27
C ARG A 19 0.45 -33.51 -27.82
N LEU A 20 -0.55 -32.70 -27.48
CA LEU A 20 -0.95 -32.50 -26.07
C LEU A 20 -1.61 -33.74 -25.49
N ASP A 21 -2.64 -34.27 -26.16
CA ASP A 21 -3.43 -35.39 -25.64
C ASP A 21 -2.55 -36.65 -25.47
N PRO A 22 -1.70 -37.06 -26.45
CA PRO A 22 -0.76 -38.16 -26.24
C PRO A 22 0.28 -37.90 -25.14
N ALA A 23 0.68 -36.64 -24.91
CA ALA A 23 1.59 -36.30 -23.82
C ALA A 23 0.91 -36.46 -22.45
N ARG A 24 -0.34 -36.00 -22.32
CA ARG A 24 -1.15 -36.14 -21.10
C ARG A 24 -1.50 -37.59 -20.80
N GLU A 25 -1.72 -38.43 -21.81
CA GLU A 25 -1.89 -39.87 -21.63
C GLU A 25 -0.64 -40.54 -21.05
N ARG A 26 0.56 -40.16 -21.54
CA ARG A 26 1.83 -40.68 -21.01
C ARG A 26 2.18 -40.13 -19.63
N SER A 27 1.86 -38.87 -19.38
CA SER A 27 2.21 -38.16 -18.15
C SER A 27 1.13 -37.13 -17.86
N PRO A 28 0.11 -37.50 -17.06
CA PRO A 28 -0.95 -36.60 -16.66
C PRO A 28 -0.42 -35.35 -15.95
N GLU A 29 -1.16 -34.26 -16.05
CA GLU A 29 -0.84 -33.04 -15.32
C GLU A 29 -0.97 -33.24 -13.81
N ARG A 30 -0.20 -32.46 -13.05
CA ARG A 30 -0.11 -32.59 -11.58
C ARG A 30 -1.43 -32.29 -10.85
N ARG A 31 -2.34 -31.55 -11.49
CA ARG A 31 -3.63 -31.12 -10.94
C ARG A 31 -4.66 -31.14 -12.06
N GLY A 32 -5.92 -31.42 -11.72
CA GLY A 32 -7.03 -31.35 -12.68
C GLY A 32 -7.38 -29.91 -13.07
N ARG A 33 -7.08 -28.94 -12.21
CA ARG A 33 -7.21 -27.50 -12.45
C ARG A 33 -6.00 -26.78 -11.87
N PHE A 34 -5.47 -25.83 -12.61
CA PHE A 34 -4.46 -24.90 -12.13
C PHE A 34 -5.14 -23.55 -11.89
N VAL A 35 -4.77 -22.91 -10.79
CA VAL A 35 -5.27 -21.59 -10.40
C VAL A 35 -4.09 -20.76 -9.87
N THR A 36 -4.21 -19.44 -9.95
CA THR A 36 -3.31 -18.52 -9.25
C THR A 36 -3.47 -18.62 -7.73
N LEU A 37 -2.60 -17.98 -6.95
CA LEU A 37 -2.79 -17.89 -5.50
C LEU A 37 -4.10 -17.18 -5.12
N GLY A 38 -4.58 -16.24 -5.94
CA GLY A 38 -5.89 -15.59 -5.84
C GLY A 38 -7.08 -16.39 -6.39
N ASP A 39 -6.89 -17.64 -6.82
CA ASP A 39 -7.91 -18.58 -7.31
C ASP A 39 -8.47 -18.28 -8.72
N ILE A 40 -7.73 -17.52 -9.53
CA ILE A 40 -8.07 -17.31 -10.95
C ILE A 40 -7.65 -18.57 -11.75
N PRO A 41 -8.57 -19.22 -12.50
CA PRO A 41 -8.21 -20.33 -13.38
C PRO A 41 -7.10 -19.97 -14.36
N VAL A 42 -6.13 -20.87 -14.55
CA VAL A 42 -5.10 -20.69 -15.58
C VAL A 42 -5.08 -21.85 -16.56
N GLU A 43 -5.04 -21.50 -17.85
CA GLU A 43 -4.92 -22.45 -18.96
C GLU A 43 -3.48 -22.94 -19.13
N GLY A 44 -3.32 -24.15 -19.65
CA GLY A 44 -1.99 -24.73 -19.93
C GLY A 44 -1.25 -24.03 -21.07
N LEU A 45 -1.94 -23.25 -21.91
CA LEU A 45 -1.34 -22.47 -23.00
C LEU A 45 -2.22 -21.28 -23.39
N TYR A 46 -1.60 -20.10 -23.44
CA TYR A 46 -2.20 -18.87 -23.94
C TYR A 46 -1.70 -18.55 -25.36
N GLY A 47 -2.55 -17.91 -26.17
CA GLY A 47 -2.24 -17.48 -27.52
C GLY A 47 -3.15 -16.34 -27.95
N PRO A 48 -3.15 -15.93 -29.23
CA PRO A 48 -4.01 -14.85 -29.71
C PRO A 48 -5.50 -15.06 -29.42
N TRP A 49 -5.97 -16.31 -29.41
CA TRP A 49 -7.35 -16.67 -29.06
C TRP A 49 -7.72 -16.38 -27.60
N SER A 50 -6.75 -16.16 -26.72
CA SER A 50 -6.98 -15.83 -25.30
C SER A 50 -7.36 -14.36 -25.10
N LEU A 51 -7.27 -13.54 -26.14
CA LEU A 51 -7.62 -12.12 -26.14
C LEU A 51 -8.84 -11.83 -27.03
N GLU A 52 -9.42 -12.87 -27.65
CA GLU A 52 -10.66 -12.79 -28.39
C GLU A 52 -11.84 -12.96 -27.41
N PRO A 53 -12.95 -12.22 -27.57
CA PRO A 53 -14.13 -12.40 -26.74
C PRO A 53 -14.66 -13.84 -26.87
N GLY A 54 -14.78 -14.54 -25.75
CA GLY A 54 -15.37 -15.86 -25.67
C GLY A 54 -16.90 -15.85 -25.84
N PRO A 55 -17.52 -16.97 -26.22
CA PRO A 55 -18.98 -17.06 -26.32
C PRO A 55 -19.70 -16.86 -24.96
N ASP A 56 -19.01 -17.11 -23.85
CA ASP A 56 -19.52 -16.87 -22.48
C ASP A 56 -19.24 -15.45 -21.97
N ASP A 57 -18.41 -14.65 -22.65
CA ASP A 57 -18.21 -13.22 -22.32
C ASP A 57 -19.49 -12.41 -22.58
N ALA A 58 -20.39 -12.90 -23.45
CA ALA A 58 -21.73 -12.32 -23.62
C ALA A 58 -22.69 -12.62 -22.44
N ALA A 59 -22.33 -13.55 -21.54
CA ALA A 59 -23.13 -13.99 -20.40
C ALA A 59 -22.49 -13.69 -19.03
N ALA A 60 -21.17 -13.45 -18.99
CA ALA A 60 -20.52 -12.79 -17.87
C ALA A 60 -21.17 -11.40 -17.73
N GLY A 61 -21.77 -11.10 -16.58
CA GLY A 61 -22.36 -9.77 -16.33
C GLY A 61 -21.37 -8.64 -16.66
N ALA A 62 -21.88 -7.43 -16.84
CA ALA A 62 -21.21 -6.30 -17.51
C ALA A 62 -19.96 -5.69 -16.82
N GLY A 63 -19.21 -6.46 -16.01
CA GLY A 63 -18.07 -6.04 -15.20
C GLY A 63 -17.34 -4.89 -15.86
N GLY A 64 -17.30 -3.77 -15.16
CA GLY A 64 -17.17 -2.40 -15.65
C GLY A 64 -18.12 -1.51 -14.82
N PRO A 65 -17.95 -0.18 -14.79
CA PRO A 65 -18.75 0.66 -13.91
C PRO A 65 -20.25 0.43 -14.15
N THR A 66 -20.99 0.14 -13.07
CA THR A 66 -22.47 0.13 -13.06
C THR A 66 -23.07 1.32 -13.83
N ALA A 67 -24.27 1.18 -14.41
CA ALA A 67 -24.88 2.26 -15.19
C ALA A 67 -25.10 3.56 -14.38
N VAL A 68 -25.22 3.43 -13.06
CA VAL A 68 -25.29 4.53 -12.10
C VAL A 68 -24.45 4.18 -10.88
N ASP A 69 -23.74 5.14 -10.31
CA ASP A 69 -23.06 4.95 -9.03
C ASP A 69 -24.06 4.93 -7.84
N HIS A 70 -23.53 4.81 -6.62
CA HIS A 70 -24.33 4.77 -5.40
C HIS A 70 -24.98 6.10 -5.01
N HIS A 71 -24.63 7.19 -5.70
CA HIS A 71 -25.33 8.48 -5.61
C HIS A 71 -26.45 8.61 -6.65
N GLY A 72 -26.55 7.66 -7.58
CA GLY A 72 -27.51 7.67 -8.69
C GLY A 72 -27.03 8.43 -9.91
N ASP A 73 -25.76 8.84 -9.95
CA ASP A 73 -25.17 9.56 -11.08
C ASP A 73 -24.83 8.58 -12.21
N ALA A 74 -25.18 8.95 -13.44
CA ALA A 74 -24.94 8.11 -14.61
C ALA A 74 -23.44 7.97 -14.90
N LEU A 75 -22.95 6.72 -14.94
CA LEU A 75 -21.60 6.42 -15.39
C LEU A 75 -21.60 6.06 -16.88
N ALA A 76 -20.48 6.34 -17.55
CA ALA A 76 -20.29 5.90 -18.92
C ALA A 76 -20.29 4.36 -18.97
N ARG A 77 -21.03 3.76 -19.92
CA ARG A 77 -21.01 2.31 -20.10
C ARG A 77 -19.68 1.89 -20.71
N GLY A 78 -18.81 1.28 -19.92
CA GLY A 78 -17.65 0.55 -20.44
C GLY A 78 -18.08 -0.78 -21.04
N ARG A 79 -18.06 -0.92 -22.37
CA ARG A 79 -18.15 -2.26 -22.99
C ARG A 79 -16.78 -2.93 -22.88
N TRP A 80 -16.67 -3.76 -21.86
CA TRP A 80 -15.54 -4.64 -21.63
C TRP A 80 -15.35 -5.71 -22.70
N ASP A 81 -16.43 -6.03 -23.42
CA ASP A 81 -16.47 -7.09 -24.41
C ASP A 81 -15.65 -6.77 -25.68
N ASP A 82 -15.13 -5.54 -25.80
CA ASP A 82 -14.37 -5.06 -26.95
C ASP A 82 -12.89 -4.80 -26.56
N PHE A 83 -12.16 -5.83 -26.13
CA PHE A 83 -10.70 -5.72 -25.91
C PHE A 83 -10.03 -5.20 -27.19
N ASP A 84 -9.34 -4.07 -27.06
CA ASP A 84 -8.63 -3.44 -28.15
C ASP A 84 -7.15 -3.34 -27.77
N PRO A 85 -6.26 -4.16 -28.37
CA PRO A 85 -4.83 -4.11 -28.07
C PRO A 85 -4.21 -2.71 -28.21
N SER A 86 -4.69 -1.90 -29.15
CA SER A 86 -4.15 -0.55 -29.38
C SER A 86 -4.50 0.41 -28.25
N ARG A 87 -5.64 0.20 -27.58
CA ARG A 87 -6.12 0.97 -26.43
C ARG A 87 -5.67 0.36 -25.10
N ASP A 88 -5.98 -0.91 -24.88
CA ASP A 88 -5.93 -1.56 -23.57
C ASP A 88 -4.52 -2.06 -23.20
N VAL A 89 -3.68 -2.34 -24.20
CA VAL A 89 -2.24 -2.55 -24.02
C VAL A 89 -1.52 -1.23 -24.27
N GLY A 90 -1.69 -0.63 -25.45
CA GLY A 90 -1.24 0.73 -25.75
C GLY A 90 0.26 1.00 -25.57
N PHE A 91 0.59 2.26 -25.29
CA PHE A 91 1.96 2.75 -25.07
C PHE A 91 2.18 3.21 -23.62
N PRO A 92 3.41 3.09 -23.07
CA PRO A 92 3.71 3.64 -21.75
C PRO A 92 3.63 5.17 -21.77
N GLY A 93 3.15 5.76 -20.67
CA GLY A 93 2.94 7.20 -20.56
C GLY A 93 1.70 7.72 -21.29
N GLU A 94 0.86 6.83 -21.85
CA GLU A 94 -0.42 7.18 -22.46
C GLU A 94 -1.57 6.47 -21.74
N PRO A 95 -2.76 7.09 -21.65
CA PRO A 95 -3.99 6.42 -21.22
C PRO A 95 -4.23 5.06 -21.90
N PRO A 96 -4.67 4.01 -21.16
CA PRO A 96 -5.04 4.00 -19.75
C PRO A 96 -3.88 3.63 -18.81
N PHE A 97 -2.64 3.91 -19.24
CA PHE A 97 -1.39 3.71 -18.51
C PHE A 97 -1.08 2.25 -18.12
N THR A 98 -1.67 1.26 -18.81
CA THR A 98 -1.43 -0.17 -18.55
C THR A 98 0.07 -0.50 -18.48
N ARG A 99 0.88 0.08 -19.37
CA ARG A 99 2.33 -0.16 -19.48
C ARG A 99 3.20 0.75 -18.59
N GLY A 100 2.57 1.53 -17.72
CA GLY A 100 3.22 2.47 -16.81
C GLY A 100 2.90 3.93 -17.16
N ILE A 101 2.97 4.79 -16.14
CA ILE A 101 2.62 6.22 -16.21
C ILE A 101 3.68 7.12 -16.86
N HIS A 102 4.85 6.56 -17.19
CA HIS A 102 5.97 7.32 -17.76
C HIS A 102 6.44 6.67 -19.06
N PRO A 103 6.62 7.44 -20.15
CA PRO A 103 6.96 6.89 -21.46
C PRO A 103 8.33 6.20 -21.49
N THR A 104 9.26 6.64 -20.65
CA THR A 104 10.62 6.08 -20.56
C THR A 104 10.75 4.99 -19.50
N GLY A 105 9.75 4.79 -18.63
CA GLY A 105 9.83 3.91 -17.46
C GLY A 105 11.15 4.06 -16.70
N TYR A 106 11.74 2.93 -16.30
CA TYR A 106 12.99 2.91 -15.54
C TYR A 106 14.26 3.24 -16.32
N ARG A 107 14.16 3.38 -17.65
CA ARG A 107 15.32 3.78 -18.47
C ARG A 107 15.80 5.19 -18.13
N SER A 108 14.88 6.05 -17.65
CA SER A 108 15.22 7.41 -17.23
C SER A 108 15.50 7.50 -15.74
N ARG A 109 14.67 6.86 -14.91
CA ARG A 109 14.78 6.92 -13.45
C ARG A 109 14.29 5.60 -12.86
N LEU A 110 15.14 4.94 -12.09
CA LEU A 110 14.75 3.76 -11.33
C LEU A 110 13.65 4.09 -10.32
N TRP A 111 12.94 3.06 -9.86
CA TRP A 111 12.04 3.21 -8.71
C TRP A 111 12.81 3.70 -7.49
N THR A 112 12.10 4.33 -6.56
CA THR A 112 12.72 4.75 -5.29
C THR A 112 12.93 3.52 -4.42
N MET A 113 14.19 3.15 -4.20
CA MET A 113 14.58 2.13 -3.22
C MET A 113 14.32 2.71 -1.83
N ARG A 114 13.22 2.26 -1.20
CA ARG A 114 12.69 2.86 0.02
C ARG A 114 12.55 1.76 1.08
N MET A 115 13.62 1.55 1.84
CA MET A 115 13.57 0.61 2.95
C MET A 115 12.81 1.23 4.12
N PHE A 116 11.97 0.40 4.72
CA PHE A 116 11.19 0.68 5.90
C PHE A 116 12.12 0.49 7.09
N ALA A 117 12.21 1.50 7.94
CA ALA A 117 13.10 1.50 9.08
C ALA A 117 12.48 2.25 10.25
N GLY A 118 12.50 1.60 11.40
CA GLY A 118 12.10 2.13 12.69
C GLY A 118 12.34 1.06 13.74
N PHE A 119 13.04 1.40 14.81
CA PHE A 119 13.16 0.61 16.02
C PHE A 119 13.72 1.49 17.14
N GLY A 120 13.40 1.16 18.39
CA GLY A 120 13.97 1.81 19.56
C GLY A 120 13.72 3.33 19.58
N ALA A 121 14.75 4.06 20.03
CA ALA A 121 14.69 5.52 20.15
C ALA A 121 14.95 6.21 18.79
N ALA A 122 14.65 7.51 18.74
CA ALA A 122 14.90 8.36 17.58
C ALA A 122 16.36 8.31 17.07
N GLU A 123 17.35 8.22 17.96
CA GLU A 123 18.77 8.12 17.61
C GLU A 123 19.12 6.81 16.90
N ASP A 124 18.51 5.69 17.34
CA ASP A 124 18.73 4.36 16.79
C ASP A 124 18.25 4.32 15.33
N THR A 125 17.04 4.84 15.12
CA THR A 125 16.42 4.92 13.78
C THR A 125 17.12 5.96 12.89
N ASN A 126 17.56 7.11 13.42
CA ASN A 126 18.35 8.08 12.65
C ASN A 126 19.67 7.46 12.16
N THR A 127 20.36 6.73 13.03
CA THR A 127 21.60 6.01 12.68
C THR A 127 21.35 5.01 11.55
N ARG A 128 20.24 4.25 11.64
CA ARG A 128 19.79 3.35 10.57
C ARG A 128 19.58 4.08 9.26
N PHE A 129 18.84 5.19 9.25
CA PHE A 129 18.60 5.97 8.03
C PHE A 129 19.89 6.45 7.39
N ARG A 130 20.81 7.02 8.16
CA ARG A 130 22.12 7.46 7.65
C ARG A 130 22.91 6.30 7.04
N SER A 131 22.90 5.14 7.68
CA SER A 131 23.59 3.94 7.16
C SER A 131 23.00 3.45 5.84
N LEU A 132 21.68 3.44 5.70
CA LEU A 132 21.01 2.97 4.49
C LEU A 132 21.15 3.98 3.33
N LEU A 133 21.07 5.28 3.61
CA LEU A 133 21.36 6.33 2.62
C LEU A 133 22.79 6.21 2.10
N ALA A 134 23.77 6.01 3.00
CA ALA A 134 25.16 5.77 2.60
C ALA A 134 25.34 4.48 1.78
N ALA A 135 24.45 3.50 1.97
CA ALA A 135 24.44 2.23 1.23
C ALA A 135 23.66 2.26 -0.10
N GLY A 136 23.11 3.42 -0.49
CA GLY A 136 22.43 3.64 -1.78
C GLY A 136 20.90 3.63 -1.73
N GLN A 137 20.27 3.68 -0.55
CA GLN A 137 18.84 3.97 -0.44
C GLN A 137 18.52 5.36 -0.98
N THR A 138 17.37 5.53 -1.64
CA THR A 138 17.00 6.79 -2.33
C THR A 138 15.75 7.47 -1.79
N GLY A 139 15.09 6.88 -0.79
CA GLY A 139 13.97 7.49 -0.06
C GLY A 139 13.89 6.96 1.37
N LEU A 140 13.45 7.78 2.33
CA LEU A 140 13.27 7.38 3.72
C LEU A 140 11.87 6.77 3.92
N SER A 141 11.72 5.80 4.81
CA SER A 141 10.40 5.33 5.23
C SER A 141 10.39 5.02 6.71
N ILE A 142 9.60 5.78 7.47
CA ILE A 142 9.57 5.75 8.93
C ILE A 142 8.47 4.78 9.38
N ALA A 143 8.88 3.76 10.13
CA ALA A 143 8.00 2.89 10.89
C ALA A 143 7.93 3.38 12.33
N TYR A 144 6.74 3.50 12.90
CA TYR A 144 6.52 3.97 14.27
C TYR A 144 6.14 2.81 15.20
N ASP A 145 6.44 2.93 16.48
CA ASP A 145 6.07 1.91 17.46
C ASP A 145 4.57 1.93 17.81
N MET A 146 4.07 0.86 18.45
CA MET A 146 2.64 0.75 18.78
C MET A 146 2.12 1.95 19.57
N PRO A 147 2.79 2.46 20.64
CA PRO A 147 2.32 3.65 21.34
C PRO A 147 2.13 4.83 20.40
N THR A 148 3.09 5.09 19.50
CA THR A 148 2.97 6.17 18.52
C THR A 148 1.83 5.93 17.54
N LEU A 149 1.67 4.71 17.02
CA LEU A 149 0.58 4.34 16.08
C LEU A 149 -0.81 4.50 16.73
N TYR A 150 -0.91 4.23 18.03
CA TYR A 150 -2.15 4.37 18.80
C TYR A 150 -2.32 5.74 19.47
N GLY A 151 -1.40 6.69 19.25
CA GLY A 151 -1.49 8.05 19.78
C GLY A 151 -1.33 8.14 21.30
N TYR A 152 -0.42 7.35 21.86
CA TYR A 152 0.00 7.38 23.26
C TYR A 152 1.42 7.92 23.37
N ASP A 153 1.73 8.56 24.51
CA ASP A 153 3.10 8.85 24.87
C ASP A 153 3.78 7.58 25.41
N THR A 154 5.11 7.50 25.34
CA THR A 154 5.85 6.31 25.79
C THR A 154 5.65 5.97 27.28
N ASP A 155 5.27 6.96 28.10
CA ASP A 155 5.03 6.78 29.54
C ASP A 155 3.56 6.53 29.91
N ASP A 156 2.68 6.39 28.91
CA ASP A 156 1.29 6.02 29.12
C ASP A 156 1.19 4.56 29.61
N PRO A 157 0.31 4.24 30.58
CA PRO A 157 0.09 2.86 31.01
C PRO A 157 -0.28 1.90 29.88
N GLU A 158 -1.00 2.34 28.84
CA GLU A 158 -1.36 1.51 27.68
C GLU A 158 -0.15 1.24 26.76
N ALA A 159 0.97 1.95 26.95
CA ALA A 159 2.20 1.79 26.18
C ALA A 159 3.22 0.82 26.82
N GLU A 160 2.93 0.28 28.01
CA GLU A 160 3.87 -0.56 28.76
C GLU A 160 4.31 -1.79 27.95
N GLY A 161 5.63 -1.95 27.76
CA GLY A 161 6.22 -3.10 27.07
C GLY A 161 6.35 -2.94 25.55
N GLU A 162 5.77 -1.91 24.95
CA GLU A 162 5.71 -1.74 23.49
C GLU A 162 6.75 -0.75 22.93
N PHE A 163 7.53 -0.11 23.79
CA PHE A 163 8.53 0.88 23.38
C PHE A 163 9.49 0.33 22.34
N GLY A 164 9.47 0.94 21.16
CA GLY A 164 10.48 0.71 20.12
C GLY A 164 10.51 -0.71 19.53
N THR A 165 9.50 -1.55 19.79
CA THR A 165 9.49 -2.98 19.44
C THR A 165 9.27 -3.22 17.94
N CYS A 166 8.36 -2.45 17.33
CA CYS A 166 7.98 -2.54 15.92
C CYS A 166 8.30 -1.28 15.09
N GLY A 167 8.85 -0.25 15.72
CA GLY A 167 9.14 1.03 15.07
C GLY A 167 9.85 2.00 15.99
N VAL A 168 10.00 3.25 15.54
CA VAL A 168 10.59 4.33 16.36
C VAL A 168 9.55 4.94 17.29
N ALA A 169 9.93 5.18 18.54
CA ALA A 169 9.09 5.92 19.50
C ALA A 169 9.12 7.43 19.23
N VAL A 170 7.94 8.04 19.08
CA VAL A 170 7.77 9.49 18.94
C VAL A 170 6.62 9.97 19.82
N SER A 171 6.93 10.61 20.95
CA SER A 171 5.93 11.22 21.83
C SER A 171 5.84 12.73 21.65
N SER A 172 6.82 13.38 21.01
CA SER A 172 6.84 14.83 20.86
C SER A 172 7.67 15.31 19.67
N LEU A 173 7.58 16.62 19.39
CA LEU A 173 8.46 17.29 18.43
C LEU A 173 9.95 17.07 18.75
N ALA A 174 10.33 16.96 20.03
CA ALA A 174 11.73 16.74 20.42
C ALA A 174 12.27 15.40 19.90
N ASP A 175 11.44 14.36 19.81
CA ASP A 175 11.82 13.08 19.22
C ASP A 175 11.98 13.19 17.71
N MET A 176 11.06 13.91 17.06
CA MET A 176 11.10 14.14 15.61
C MET A 176 12.34 14.95 15.20
N GLU A 177 12.73 15.96 15.99
CA GLU A 177 13.96 16.74 15.79
C GLU A 177 15.21 15.86 15.81
N VAL A 178 15.27 14.88 16.73
CA VAL A 178 16.36 13.89 16.80
C VAL A 178 16.30 12.93 15.62
N LEU A 179 15.11 12.39 15.34
CA LEU A 179 14.88 11.40 14.28
C LEU A 179 15.31 11.92 12.91
N LEU A 180 15.01 13.19 12.62
CA LEU A 180 15.33 13.83 11.35
C LEU A 180 16.70 14.54 11.35
N GLY A 181 17.37 14.62 12.50
CA GLY A 181 18.62 15.35 12.67
C GLY A 181 19.67 14.97 11.62
N GLY A 182 20.13 15.96 10.85
CA GLY A 182 21.18 15.79 9.84
C GLY A 182 20.78 14.99 8.59
N LEU A 183 19.49 14.66 8.41
CA LEU A 183 19.00 14.05 7.17
C LEU A 183 18.73 15.13 6.10
N PRO A 184 18.98 14.84 4.81
CA PRO A 184 18.80 15.81 3.72
C PRO A 184 17.33 15.89 3.25
N LEU A 185 16.45 16.44 4.08
CA LEU A 185 14.99 16.47 3.86
C LEU A 185 14.55 17.30 2.62
N ASP A 186 15.43 18.14 2.08
CA ASP A 186 15.23 18.92 0.85
C ASP A 186 15.56 18.13 -0.43
N ARG A 187 16.16 16.94 -0.30
CA ARG A 187 16.68 16.15 -1.44
C ARG A 187 16.22 14.70 -1.44
N VAL A 188 15.89 14.15 -0.27
CA VAL A 188 15.44 12.78 -0.12
C VAL A 188 14.00 12.78 0.35
N SER A 189 13.14 12.08 -0.37
CA SER A 189 11.72 12.01 -0.01
C SER A 189 11.48 11.13 1.20
N THR A 190 10.61 11.54 2.12
CA THR A 190 10.26 10.78 3.32
C THR A 190 8.85 10.21 3.25
N SER A 191 8.71 8.91 3.46
CA SER A 191 7.43 8.27 3.72
C SER A 191 7.25 8.06 5.22
N MET A 192 6.02 8.24 5.72
CA MET A 192 5.66 8.01 7.11
C MET A 192 4.47 7.03 7.16
N THR A 193 4.69 5.84 7.72
CA THR A 193 3.64 4.84 7.88
C THR A 193 2.91 5.10 9.20
N ILE A 194 1.99 6.05 9.14
CA ILE A 194 1.20 6.53 10.26
C ILE A 194 -0.22 6.85 9.76
N ASN A 195 -1.25 6.49 10.55
CA ASN A 195 -2.65 6.56 10.14
C ASN A 195 -3.50 7.39 11.09
N SER A 196 -4.01 6.81 12.18
CA SER A 196 -4.88 7.54 13.11
C SER A 196 -4.28 8.83 13.66
N PRO A 197 -3.03 8.84 14.16
CA PRO A 197 -2.34 10.08 14.53
C PRO A 197 -1.48 10.66 13.41
N ALA A 198 -1.83 10.43 12.13
CA ALA A 198 -1.07 10.95 11.00
C ALA A 198 -0.96 12.48 11.01
N ALA A 199 -2.04 13.18 11.33
CA ALA A 199 -2.07 14.64 11.36
C ALA A 199 -1.10 15.24 12.42
N PRO A 200 -1.14 14.85 13.72
CA PRO A 200 -0.18 15.36 14.71
C PRO A 200 1.27 14.93 14.41
N ILE A 201 1.52 13.70 13.96
CA ILE A 201 2.88 13.25 13.61
C ILE A 201 3.43 14.00 12.40
N TRP A 202 2.60 14.25 11.38
CA TRP A 202 3.00 15.04 10.23
C TRP A 202 3.27 16.50 10.59
N ALA A 203 2.47 17.07 11.50
CA ALA A 203 2.76 18.40 12.04
C ALA A 203 4.12 18.46 12.74
N MET A 204 4.47 17.46 13.54
CA MET A 204 5.81 17.35 14.14
C MET A 204 6.91 17.26 13.07
N TYR A 205 6.71 16.47 12.01
CA TYR A 205 7.66 16.36 10.89
C TYR A 205 7.87 17.72 10.20
N ILE A 206 6.78 18.43 9.88
CA ILE A 206 6.82 19.74 9.23
C ILE A 206 7.59 20.74 10.10
N VAL A 207 7.25 20.86 11.39
CA VAL A 207 7.89 21.82 12.29
C VAL A 207 9.37 21.48 12.52
N ALA A 208 9.72 20.20 12.64
CA ALA A 208 11.12 19.77 12.75
C ALA A 208 11.92 20.15 11.49
N ALA A 209 11.34 19.97 10.30
CA ALA A 209 11.99 20.35 9.04
C ALA A 209 12.13 21.87 8.89
N GLU A 210 11.11 22.65 9.28
CA GLU A 210 11.16 24.12 9.26
C GLU A 210 12.25 24.65 10.21
N LYS A 211 12.37 24.08 11.41
CA LYS A 211 13.46 24.41 12.35
C LYS A 211 14.84 24.02 11.83
N ALA A 212 14.93 22.97 11.00
CA ALA A 212 16.14 22.61 10.28
C ALA A 212 16.43 23.52 9.06
N GLY A 213 15.59 24.52 8.79
CA GLY A 213 15.74 25.47 7.69
C GLY A 213 15.23 24.96 6.34
N VAL A 214 14.44 23.88 6.32
CA VAL A 214 13.84 23.33 5.08
C VAL A 214 12.42 23.88 4.93
N PRO A 215 12.13 24.65 3.86
CA PRO A 215 10.80 25.20 3.65
C PRO A 215 9.80 24.12 3.24
N ARG A 216 8.53 24.24 3.66
CA ARG A 216 7.44 23.30 3.34
C ARG A 216 7.35 22.93 1.86
N ALA A 217 7.52 23.91 0.97
CA ALA A 217 7.46 23.69 -0.48
C ALA A 217 8.57 22.80 -1.05
N ALA A 218 9.67 22.59 -0.31
CA ALA A 218 10.76 21.69 -0.69
C ALA A 218 10.54 20.26 -0.19
N LEU A 219 9.67 20.04 0.80
CA LEU A 219 9.43 18.73 1.38
C LEU A 219 8.72 17.82 0.38
N GLU A 220 9.41 16.74 0.01
CA GLU A 220 8.86 15.66 -0.80
C GLU A 220 8.63 14.45 0.09
N GLY A 221 7.47 13.83 0.01
CA GLY A 221 7.16 12.73 0.89
C GLY A 221 5.77 12.17 0.75
N THR A 222 5.43 11.27 1.67
CA THR A 222 4.14 10.60 1.73
C THR A 222 3.74 10.37 3.17
N THR A 223 2.49 10.65 3.52
CA THR A 223 1.88 10.14 4.77
C THR A 223 0.96 8.99 4.39
N GLN A 224 0.99 7.87 5.13
CA GLN A 224 0.11 6.74 4.81
C GLN A 224 -1.36 7.15 4.94
N ASN A 225 -1.77 7.61 6.12
CA ASN A 225 -2.99 8.38 6.34
C ASN A 225 -4.25 7.77 5.72
N ASP A 226 -4.31 6.44 5.68
CA ASP A 226 -5.43 5.69 5.13
C ASP A 226 -6.10 4.97 6.31
N ILE A 227 -7.17 5.57 6.81
CA ILE A 227 -7.92 5.05 7.95
C ILE A 227 -8.91 3.95 7.56
N LEU A 228 -9.45 3.95 6.34
CA LEU A 228 -10.44 2.95 5.93
C LEU A 228 -9.85 1.53 5.99
N LYS A 229 -8.62 1.35 5.50
CA LYS A 229 -7.90 0.08 5.65
C LYS A 229 -7.58 -0.30 7.11
N GLU A 230 -7.56 0.64 8.06
CA GLU A 230 -7.42 0.31 9.49
C GLU A 230 -8.63 -0.45 9.99
N PHE A 231 -9.83 0.02 9.63
CA PHE A 231 -11.07 -0.67 9.99
C PHE A 231 -11.19 -2.01 9.25
N VAL A 232 -10.65 -2.11 8.03
CA VAL A 232 -10.69 -3.36 7.24
C VAL A 232 -9.69 -4.39 7.77
N ALA A 233 -8.41 -4.03 7.93
CA ALA A 233 -7.32 -5.00 8.07
C ALA A 233 -6.29 -4.67 9.16
N GLN A 234 -5.70 -3.48 9.19
CA GLN A 234 -4.49 -3.18 10.00
C GLN A 234 -4.78 -2.90 11.49
N LYS A 235 -5.98 -2.40 11.82
CA LYS A 235 -6.53 -2.23 13.18
C LYS A 235 -5.90 -1.14 14.06
N GLU A 236 -5.09 -0.24 13.51
CA GLU A 236 -4.51 0.92 14.22
C GLU A 236 -5.45 2.14 14.18
N PHE A 237 -6.68 1.96 14.67
CA PHE A 237 -7.69 3.02 14.76
C PHE A 237 -7.78 3.64 16.16
N LEU A 238 -8.11 4.94 16.21
CA LEU A 238 -8.37 5.67 17.48
C LEU A 238 -9.83 6.12 17.55
N PHE A 239 -10.29 6.84 16.53
CA PHE A 239 -11.58 7.51 16.50
C PHE A 239 -12.58 6.76 15.61
N PRO A 240 -13.89 7.02 15.75
CA PRO A 240 -14.89 6.49 14.82
C PRO A 240 -14.61 6.84 13.34
N PRO A 241 -15.22 6.14 12.38
CA PRO A 241 -14.93 6.35 10.95
C PRO A 241 -15.10 7.78 10.47
N GLU A 242 -16.22 8.44 10.80
CA GLU A 242 -16.54 9.80 10.35
C GLU A 242 -15.49 10.85 10.76
N PRO A 243 -15.17 11.03 12.06
CA PRO A 243 -14.13 11.99 12.45
C PRO A 243 -12.75 11.61 11.92
N SER A 244 -12.48 10.32 11.68
CA SER A 244 -11.21 9.90 11.09
C SER A 244 -11.10 10.30 9.61
N ILE A 245 -12.16 10.11 8.82
CA ILE A 245 -12.21 10.56 7.42
C ILE A 245 -12.10 12.10 7.34
N ARG A 246 -12.70 12.83 8.29
CA ARG A 246 -12.51 14.28 8.42
C ARG A 246 -11.03 14.65 8.57
N LEU A 247 -10.28 13.96 9.44
CA LEU A 247 -8.84 14.20 9.61
C LEU A 247 -8.06 13.95 8.31
N VAL A 248 -8.35 12.85 7.60
CA VAL A 248 -7.75 12.57 6.29
C VAL A 248 -8.07 13.71 5.30
N THR A 249 -9.32 14.13 5.23
CA THR A 249 -9.76 15.23 4.35
C THR A 249 -9.05 16.55 4.67
N ASP A 250 -8.87 16.87 5.95
CA ASP A 250 -8.15 18.06 6.39
C ASP A 250 -6.67 18.03 5.99
N THR A 251 -6.02 16.88 6.09
CA THR A 251 -4.63 16.74 5.62
C THR A 251 -4.51 16.84 4.10
N ILE A 252 -5.49 16.32 3.34
CA ILE A 252 -5.55 16.47 1.88
C ILE A 252 -5.68 17.96 1.50
N GLU A 253 -6.63 18.66 2.11
CA GLU A 253 -6.85 20.09 1.87
C GLU A 253 -5.59 20.92 2.22
N PHE A 254 -5.02 20.69 3.40
CA PHE A 254 -3.84 21.41 3.86
C PHE A 254 -2.61 21.13 2.99
N GLY A 255 -2.33 19.87 2.71
CA GLY A 255 -1.18 19.47 1.90
C GLY A 255 -1.25 19.98 0.46
N THR A 256 -2.45 19.99 -0.13
CA THR A 256 -2.69 20.54 -1.46
C THR A 256 -2.29 22.02 -1.55
N ARG A 257 -2.51 22.80 -0.48
CA ARG A 257 -2.22 24.24 -0.42
C ARG A 257 -0.78 24.54 -0.03
N GLU A 258 -0.25 23.82 0.96
CA GLU A 258 0.99 24.20 1.66
C GLU A 258 2.20 23.33 1.30
N LEU A 259 1.98 22.09 0.85
CA LEU A 259 3.03 21.11 0.55
C LEU A 259 2.85 20.49 -0.84
N PRO A 260 3.09 21.26 -1.92
CA PRO A 260 2.78 20.85 -3.30
C PRO A 260 3.60 19.66 -3.81
N ARG A 261 4.54 19.11 -3.04
CA ARG A 261 5.35 17.92 -3.37
C ARG A 261 5.06 16.72 -2.47
N TRP A 262 4.12 16.85 -1.54
CA TRP A 262 3.76 15.80 -0.58
C TRP A 262 2.57 14.99 -1.08
N ASN A 263 2.64 13.66 -0.99
CA ASN A 263 1.50 12.78 -1.22
C ASN A 263 0.75 12.64 0.11
N THR A 264 -0.46 13.19 0.18
CA THR A 264 -1.19 13.37 1.45
C THR A 264 -1.80 12.08 1.98
N VAL A 265 -1.98 11.09 1.11
CA VAL A 265 -2.46 9.75 1.46
C VAL A 265 -1.78 8.72 0.56
N SER A 266 -1.47 7.56 1.15
CA SER A 266 -1.06 6.35 0.47
C SER A 266 -2.15 5.31 0.65
N ILE A 267 -3.07 5.25 -0.30
CA ILE A 267 -4.25 4.37 -0.28
C ILE A 267 -3.79 2.91 -0.41
N SER A 268 -4.03 2.10 0.61
CA SER A 268 -3.18 0.97 0.94
C SER A 268 -3.88 -0.39 0.88
N GLY A 269 -3.51 -1.19 -0.13
CA GLY A 269 -3.86 -2.61 -0.25
C GLY A 269 -2.91 -3.56 0.45
N TYR A 270 -1.69 -3.12 0.78
CA TYR A 270 -0.68 -4.00 1.40
C TYR A 270 -1.23 -4.79 2.60
N HIS A 271 -1.78 -4.08 3.58
CA HIS A 271 -2.30 -4.66 4.82
C HIS A 271 -3.55 -5.53 4.58
N ILE A 272 -4.37 -5.18 3.58
CA ILE A 272 -5.53 -5.97 3.16
C ILE A 272 -5.07 -7.34 2.64
N ARG A 273 -3.99 -7.36 1.84
CA ARG A 273 -3.37 -8.58 1.34
C ARG A 273 -2.71 -9.39 2.45
N GLU A 274 -1.97 -8.74 3.34
CA GLU A 274 -1.31 -9.39 4.49
C GLU A 274 -2.33 -10.01 5.47
N ALA A 275 -3.52 -9.42 5.61
CA ALA A 275 -4.62 -9.99 6.39
C ALA A 275 -5.27 -11.24 5.74
N GLY A 276 -4.91 -11.57 4.50
CA GLY A 276 -5.28 -12.82 3.83
C GLY A 276 -6.19 -12.67 2.62
N SER A 277 -6.38 -11.46 2.09
CA SER A 277 -7.17 -11.25 0.87
C SER A 277 -6.53 -11.90 -0.37
N THR A 278 -7.33 -12.10 -1.41
CA THR A 278 -6.82 -12.35 -2.77
C THR A 278 -6.22 -11.08 -3.41
N ALA A 279 -5.50 -11.21 -4.52
CA ALA A 279 -4.97 -10.07 -5.29
C ALA A 279 -6.09 -9.18 -5.84
N VAL A 280 -7.21 -9.78 -6.24
CA VAL A 280 -8.42 -9.08 -6.70
C VAL A 280 -9.05 -8.29 -5.55
N GLN A 281 -9.26 -8.94 -4.39
CA GLN A 281 -9.85 -8.27 -3.21
C GLN A 281 -8.95 -7.13 -2.71
N GLU A 282 -7.63 -7.33 -2.67
CA GLU A 282 -6.66 -6.27 -2.36
C GLU A 282 -6.92 -5.05 -3.26
N LEU A 283 -6.90 -5.26 -4.58
CA LEU A 283 -7.03 -4.18 -5.53
C LEU A 283 -8.40 -3.50 -5.46
N ALA A 284 -9.48 -4.28 -5.36
CA ALA A 284 -10.84 -3.74 -5.30
C ALA A 284 -11.09 -2.90 -4.06
N PHE A 285 -10.75 -3.41 -2.87
CA PHE A 285 -10.97 -2.68 -1.62
C PHE A 285 -10.10 -1.43 -1.54
N THR A 286 -8.86 -1.49 -2.03
CA THR A 286 -7.97 -0.31 -2.10
C THR A 286 -8.53 0.77 -3.02
N ILE A 287 -9.04 0.39 -4.20
CA ILE A 287 -9.63 1.36 -5.13
C ILE A 287 -10.90 1.97 -4.54
N ALA A 288 -11.73 1.15 -3.86
CA ALA A 288 -12.92 1.62 -3.18
C ALA A 288 -12.62 2.60 -2.02
N ASP A 289 -11.54 2.36 -1.26
CA ASP A 289 -11.04 3.33 -0.27
C ASP A 289 -10.63 4.64 -0.95
N GLY A 290 -9.91 4.55 -2.07
CA GLY A 290 -9.53 5.71 -2.87
C GLY A 290 -10.71 6.52 -3.39
N MET A 291 -11.77 5.84 -3.83
CA MET A 291 -13.03 6.47 -4.23
C MET A 291 -13.66 7.25 -3.07
N ALA A 292 -13.74 6.66 -1.88
CA ALA A 292 -14.29 7.31 -0.69
C ALA A 292 -13.50 8.58 -0.30
N TYR A 293 -12.16 8.58 -0.43
CA TYR A 293 -11.36 9.78 -0.19
C TYR A 293 -11.55 10.87 -1.25
N VAL A 294 -11.69 10.50 -2.52
CA VAL A 294 -12.02 11.45 -3.60
C VAL A 294 -13.39 12.08 -3.32
N GLU A 295 -14.40 11.28 -2.99
CA GLU A 295 -15.75 11.74 -2.68
C GLU A 295 -15.77 12.65 -1.45
N ALA A 296 -15.04 12.33 -0.38
CA ALA A 296 -14.91 13.16 0.81
C ALA A 296 -14.27 14.54 0.49
N ALA A 297 -13.22 14.56 -0.33
CA ALA A 297 -12.57 15.80 -0.76
C ALA A 297 -13.48 16.65 -1.68
N LEU A 298 -14.25 16.01 -2.57
CA LEU A 298 -15.25 16.69 -3.41
C LEU A 298 -16.38 17.29 -2.57
N ALA A 299 -16.87 16.55 -1.57
CA ALA A 299 -17.88 17.04 -0.62
C ALA A 299 -17.38 18.22 0.21
N ARG A 300 -16.07 18.31 0.47
CA ARG A 300 -15.40 19.48 1.09
C ARG A 300 -15.33 20.70 0.15
N GLY A 301 -15.65 20.54 -1.13
CA GLY A 301 -15.59 21.60 -2.15
C GLY A 301 -14.24 21.73 -2.85
N LEU A 302 -13.33 20.75 -2.71
CA LEU A 302 -12.10 20.72 -3.50
C LEU A 302 -12.39 20.26 -4.92
N ARG A 303 -11.66 20.79 -5.91
CA ARG A 303 -11.71 20.25 -7.27
C ARG A 303 -10.85 19.00 -7.33
N VAL A 304 -11.30 17.96 -8.05
CA VAL A 304 -10.54 16.70 -8.21
C VAL A 304 -9.09 16.95 -8.64
N ASP A 305 -8.87 17.86 -9.58
CA ASP A 305 -7.55 18.15 -10.14
C ASP A 305 -6.61 18.92 -9.20
N ASP A 306 -7.12 19.48 -8.10
CA ASP A 306 -6.29 20.18 -7.12
C ASP A 306 -5.54 19.17 -6.24
N PHE A 307 -6.20 18.06 -5.85
CA PHE A 307 -5.64 17.10 -4.89
C PHE A 307 -5.28 15.73 -5.49
N ALA A 308 -6.01 15.25 -6.51
CA ALA A 308 -5.79 13.92 -7.09
C ALA A 308 -4.35 13.68 -7.59
N PRO A 309 -3.62 14.66 -8.17
CA PRO A 309 -2.22 14.50 -8.56
C PRO A 309 -1.26 14.18 -7.40
N ARG A 310 -1.74 14.26 -6.15
CA ARG A 310 -1.02 13.94 -4.92
C ARG A 310 -1.53 12.70 -4.20
N LEU A 311 -2.58 12.05 -4.69
CA LEU A 311 -2.96 10.71 -4.24
C LEU A 311 -1.90 9.69 -4.66
N SER A 312 -1.53 8.80 -3.75
CA SER A 312 -0.65 7.68 -4.02
C SER A 312 -1.27 6.40 -3.46
N PHE A 313 -0.75 5.26 -3.89
CA PHE A 313 -1.24 3.94 -3.50
C PHE A 313 -0.12 3.08 -2.92
N PHE A 314 -0.48 2.01 -2.24
CA PHE A 314 0.49 1.07 -1.67
C PHE A 314 -0.03 -0.35 -1.76
N PHE A 315 0.69 -1.19 -2.51
CA PHE A 315 0.30 -2.58 -2.76
C PHE A 315 1.33 -3.58 -2.25
N ASN A 316 0.84 -4.79 -2.00
CA ASN A 316 1.66 -5.96 -1.76
C ASN A 316 2.22 -6.50 -3.08
N SER A 317 3.37 -7.16 -3.03
CA SER A 317 3.84 -8.04 -4.10
C SER A 317 4.01 -9.45 -3.55
N HIS A 318 2.99 -10.27 -3.75
CA HIS A 318 2.92 -11.62 -3.23
C HIS A 318 3.67 -12.65 -4.11
N SER A 319 3.64 -13.91 -3.69
CA SER A 319 4.40 -15.01 -4.31
C SER A 319 3.91 -15.48 -5.68
N ASP A 320 2.70 -15.12 -6.13
CA ASP A 320 2.24 -15.46 -7.48
C ASP A 320 2.73 -14.42 -8.48
N PHE A 321 3.91 -14.69 -9.03
CA PHE A 321 4.67 -13.74 -9.83
C PHE A 321 3.86 -13.03 -10.92
N PHE A 322 3.11 -13.77 -11.73
CA PHE A 322 2.37 -13.20 -12.86
C PHE A 322 1.05 -12.54 -12.45
N GLU A 323 0.37 -13.08 -11.44
CA GLU A 323 -0.85 -12.46 -10.89
C GLU A 323 -0.57 -11.08 -10.32
N GLU A 324 0.53 -10.90 -9.60
CA GLU A 324 0.92 -9.60 -9.05
C GLU A 324 1.24 -8.59 -10.16
N ILE A 325 1.97 -9.01 -11.21
CA ILE A 325 2.23 -8.16 -12.38
C ILE A 325 0.92 -7.74 -13.05
N ALA A 326 -0.01 -8.69 -13.25
CA ALA A 326 -1.32 -8.42 -13.83
C ALA A 326 -2.14 -7.44 -12.96
N LYS A 327 -2.13 -7.61 -11.63
CA LYS A 327 -2.75 -6.70 -10.65
C LYS A 327 -2.25 -5.27 -10.81
N PHE A 328 -0.93 -5.06 -10.87
CA PHE A 328 -0.36 -3.72 -11.02
C PHE A 328 -0.70 -3.05 -12.36
N ARG A 329 -0.85 -3.83 -13.43
CA ARG A 329 -1.25 -3.32 -14.75
C ARG A 329 -2.74 -2.98 -14.79
N ALA A 330 -3.57 -3.86 -14.24
CA ALA A 330 -5.01 -3.68 -14.10
C ALA A 330 -5.32 -2.42 -13.28
N SER A 331 -4.64 -2.23 -12.15
CA SER A 331 -4.89 -1.13 -11.21
C SER A 331 -4.86 0.24 -11.89
N ARG A 332 -3.86 0.48 -12.75
CA ARG A 332 -3.73 1.72 -13.54
C ARG A 332 -4.91 1.95 -14.49
N ARG A 333 -5.38 0.88 -15.15
CA ARG A 333 -6.49 0.95 -16.12
C ARG A 333 -7.81 1.28 -15.43
N ILE A 334 -8.07 0.66 -14.29
CA ILE A 334 -9.27 0.92 -13.46
C ILE A 334 -9.25 2.35 -12.93
N TRP A 335 -8.13 2.76 -12.32
CA TRP A 335 -8.02 4.08 -11.75
C TRP A 335 -8.18 5.18 -12.81
N TRP A 336 -7.55 5.01 -13.98
CA TRP A 336 -7.73 5.93 -15.10
C TRP A 336 -9.21 6.05 -15.52
N LYS A 337 -9.91 4.92 -15.68
CA LYS A 337 -11.35 4.91 -16.01
C LYS A 337 -12.18 5.62 -14.95
N LEU A 338 -11.98 5.33 -13.67
CA LEU A 338 -12.71 5.98 -12.58
C LEU A 338 -12.48 7.50 -12.57
N MET A 339 -11.23 7.93 -12.64
CA MET A 339 -10.89 9.35 -12.59
C MET A 339 -11.43 10.13 -13.79
N THR A 340 -11.50 9.52 -14.97
CA THR A 340 -12.00 10.18 -16.19
C THR A 340 -13.52 10.09 -16.34
N GLU A 341 -14.13 8.93 -16.12
CA GLU A 341 -15.54 8.69 -16.40
C GLU A 341 -16.44 9.07 -15.22
N ARG A 342 -16.05 8.74 -13.98
CA ARG A 342 -16.82 9.06 -12.76
C ARG A 342 -16.50 10.46 -12.26
N TYR A 343 -15.22 10.74 -12.02
CA TYR A 343 -14.80 12.00 -11.38
C TYR A 343 -14.47 13.12 -12.36
N ARG A 344 -14.49 12.85 -13.67
CA ARG A 344 -14.31 13.84 -14.75
C ARG A 344 -13.06 14.70 -14.59
N ALA A 345 -11.97 14.10 -14.13
CA ALA A 345 -10.68 14.76 -14.02
C ALA A 345 -10.20 15.26 -15.38
N GLU A 346 -9.77 16.52 -15.45
CA GLU A 346 -9.28 17.15 -16.68
C GLU A 346 -7.76 17.10 -16.75
N ASN A 347 -7.08 17.06 -15.61
CA ASN A 347 -5.64 16.94 -15.53
C ASN A 347 -5.22 15.47 -15.65
N GLU A 348 -4.40 15.15 -16.66
CA GLU A 348 -3.87 13.81 -16.86
C GLU A 348 -3.22 13.23 -15.59
N ARG A 349 -2.50 14.06 -14.82
CA ARG A 349 -1.82 13.61 -13.58
C ARG A 349 -2.78 13.16 -12.49
N SER A 350 -4.02 13.64 -12.50
CA SER A 350 -5.08 13.19 -11.58
C SER A 350 -5.48 11.74 -11.84
N THR A 351 -5.26 11.25 -13.06
CA THR A 351 -5.61 9.90 -13.50
C THR A 351 -4.48 8.89 -13.27
N TRP A 352 -3.32 9.32 -12.79
CA TRP A 352 -2.18 8.45 -12.57
C TRP A 352 -2.33 7.64 -11.28
N MET A 353 -2.26 6.31 -11.39
CA MET A 353 -2.07 5.45 -10.24
C MET A 353 -0.57 5.28 -9.96
N ARG A 354 -0.06 6.13 -9.06
CA ARG A 354 1.32 6.06 -8.53
C ARG A 354 1.33 5.21 -7.28
N PHE A 355 2.15 4.17 -7.23
CA PHE A 355 2.15 3.28 -6.07
C PHE A 355 3.53 2.92 -5.55
N HIS A 356 3.58 2.77 -4.23
CA HIS A 356 4.60 2.03 -3.51
C HIS A 356 4.25 0.54 -3.54
N THR A 357 5.28 -0.30 -3.47
CA THR A 357 5.12 -1.74 -3.31
C THR A 357 5.99 -2.24 -2.17
N GLN A 358 5.48 -3.20 -1.40
CA GLN A 358 6.25 -3.96 -0.43
C GLN A 358 6.09 -5.45 -0.75
N THR A 359 7.17 -6.21 -0.60
CA THR A 359 7.12 -7.68 -0.72
C THR A 359 6.26 -8.27 0.40
N ALA A 360 5.81 -9.51 0.27
CA ALA A 360 4.80 -10.06 1.19
C ALA A 360 5.43 -10.62 2.47
N GLY A 361 5.24 -9.93 3.60
CA GLY A 361 5.74 -10.37 4.91
C GLY A 361 5.10 -11.69 5.36
N VAL A 362 3.78 -11.83 5.16
CA VAL A 362 2.99 -13.03 5.47
C VAL A 362 3.47 -14.28 4.73
N SER A 363 4.23 -14.12 3.65
CA SER A 363 4.79 -15.22 2.87
C SER A 363 6.15 -15.72 3.39
N LEU A 364 6.78 -14.98 4.31
CA LEU A 364 8.11 -15.26 4.84
C LEU A 364 8.02 -16.16 6.07
N THR A 365 9.02 -17.01 6.24
CA THR A 365 8.97 -18.11 7.22
C THR A 365 10.06 -17.96 8.27
N PRO A 366 9.77 -18.23 9.56
CA PRO A 366 10.79 -18.28 10.60
C PRO A 366 11.63 -19.57 10.51
N GLN A 367 11.08 -20.64 9.96
CA GLN A 367 11.80 -21.85 9.56
C GLN A 367 12.54 -21.61 8.25
N GLN A 368 13.79 -22.05 8.17
CA GLN A 368 14.70 -21.87 7.05
C GLN A 368 14.69 -20.43 6.51
N PRO A 369 14.95 -19.40 7.35
CA PRO A 369 14.72 -18.00 7.00
C PRO A 369 15.55 -17.53 5.81
N LEU A 370 16.66 -18.19 5.47
CA LEU A 370 17.42 -17.86 4.25
C LEU A 370 16.66 -18.16 2.95
N ASN A 371 15.63 -19.01 2.97
CA ASN A 371 14.72 -19.18 1.83
C ASN A 371 13.96 -17.88 1.51
N ASN A 372 13.78 -16.99 2.49
CA ASN A 372 13.12 -15.70 2.31
C ASN A 372 13.88 -14.80 1.32
N LEU A 373 15.21 -14.96 1.18
CA LEU A 373 15.98 -14.22 0.17
C LEU A 373 15.48 -14.50 -1.26
N THR A 374 15.15 -15.74 -1.57
CA THR A 374 14.62 -16.12 -2.89
C THR A 374 13.18 -15.65 -3.07
N ARG A 375 12.37 -15.74 -2.00
CA ARG A 375 10.98 -15.25 -1.99
C ARG A 375 10.92 -13.76 -2.29
N VAL A 376 11.63 -12.96 -1.49
CA VAL A 376 11.69 -11.50 -1.60
C VAL A 376 12.29 -11.08 -2.94
N ALA A 377 13.35 -11.72 -3.44
CA ALA A 377 13.91 -11.38 -4.75
C ALA A 377 12.90 -11.59 -5.90
N THR A 378 12.11 -12.67 -5.84
CA THR A 378 11.07 -12.97 -6.84
C THR A 378 9.92 -11.97 -6.76
N GLN A 379 9.48 -11.64 -5.55
CA GLN A 379 8.44 -10.65 -5.28
C GLN A 379 8.88 -9.25 -5.71
N ALA A 380 10.09 -8.83 -5.35
CA ALA A 380 10.69 -7.58 -5.79
C ALA A 380 10.73 -7.47 -7.32
N LEU A 381 11.10 -8.56 -8.01
CA LEU A 381 11.10 -8.61 -9.46
C LEU A 381 9.68 -8.46 -10.04
N ALA A 382 8.65 -9.07 -9.46
CA ALA A 382 7.26 -8.87 -9.87
C ALA A 382 6.83 -7.41 -9.71
N ALA A 383 7.15 -6.77 -8.58
CA ALA A 383 6.89 -5.35 -8.34
C ALA A 383 7.55 -4.44 -9.39
N VAL A 384 8.81 -4.72 -9.72
CA VAL A 384 9.57 -3.98 -10.74
C VAL A 384 8.92 -4.16 -12.12
N LEU A 385 8.67 -5.39 -12.55
CA LEU A 385 8.05 -5.68 -13.85
C LEU A 385 6.60 -5.16 -13.95
N GLY A 386 5.91 -5.04 -12.81
CA GLY A 386 4.60 -4.41 -12.70
C GLY A 386 4.60 -2.88 -12.79
N GLY A 387 5.76 -2.24 -12.70
CA GLY A 387 5.90 -0.79 -12.88
C GLY A 387 5.72 0.05 -11.61
N THR A 388 6.16 -0.43 -10.44
CA THR A 388 6.14 0.32 -9.17
C THR A 388 6.99 1.61 -9.16
N GLN A 389 6.58 2.64 -8.41
CA GLN A 389 7.34 3.90 -8.28
C GLN A 389 8.31 3.88 -7.09
N SER A 390 8.07 3.03 -6.10
CA SER A 390 8.94 2.88 -4.93
C SER A 390 8.78 1.48 -4.36
N LEU A 391 9.86 0.86 -3.89
CA LEU A 391 9.85 -0.53 -3.44
C LEU A 391 10.50 -0.68 -2.06
N HIS A 392 9.80 -1.41 -1.19
CA HIS A 392 10.33 -2.05 0.01
C HIS A 392 10.54 -3.53 -0.27
N THR A 393 11.68 -4.04 0.17
CA THR A 393 11.99 -5.46 0.18
C THR A 393 12.17 -5.86 1.63
N ASP A 394 11.36 -6.82 2.08
CA ASP A 394 11.42 -7.31 3.45
C ASP A 394 12.76 -7.99 3.69
N ALA A 395 13.16 -8.06 4.95
CA ALA A 395 14.40 -8.72 5.32
C ALA A 395 14.18 -10.23 5.50
N TYR A 396 15.25 -11.03 5.46
CA TYR A 396 15.11 -12.48 5.62
C TYR A 396 14.66 -12.88 7.03
N ASP A 397 14.81 -11.99 8.01
CA ASP A 397 14.46 -12.13 9.43
C ASP A 397 13.06 -11.58 9.78
N GLU A 398 12.25 -11.22 8.77
CA GLU A 398 10.90 -10.63 8.91
C GLU A 398 10.00 -11.37 9.90
N ALA A 399 9.91 -12.70 9.79
CA ALA A 399 9.03 -13.51 10.62
C ALA A 399 9.53 -13.70 12.07
N LEU A 400 10.63 -13.06 12.45
CA LEU A 400 11.26 -13.16 13.78
C LEU A 400 11.26 -11.83 14.54
N ALA A 401 11.65 -10.74 13.88
CA ALA A 401 11.63 -9.38 14.44
C ALA A 401 11.84 -8.33 13.35
N VAL A 402 11.79 -7.05 13.73
CA VAL A 402 12.27 -5.96 12.89
C VAL A 402 13.73 -6.18 12.42
N PRO A 403 14.10 -5.74 11.20
CA PRO A 403 15.36 -6.17 10.57
C PRO A 403 16.63 -5.75 11.31
N THR A 404 17.56 -6.70 11.44
CA THR A 404 18.94 -6.36 11.83
C THR A 404 19.65 -5.51 10.79
N ALA A 405 20.83 -4.96 11.12
CA ALA A 405 21.57 -4.15 10.15
C ALA A 405 22.08 -4.88 8.93
N ALA A 406 22.52 -6.13 9.12
CA ALA A 406 22.93 -6.98 8.02
C ALA A 406 21.73 -7.35 7.13
N ALA A 407 20.58 -7.67 7.75
CA ALA A 407 19.40 -8.09 7.00
C ALA A 407 18.78 -6.94 6.19
N ALA A 408 18.62 -5.75 6.79
CA ALA A 408 18.16 -4.55 6.08
C ALA A 408 19.08 -4.18 4.90
N LEU A 409 20.40 -4.30 5.08
CA LEU A 409 21.37 -4.04 4.00
C LEU A 409 21.23 -5.06 2.87
N LEU A 410 21.08 -6.35 3.21
CA LEU A 410 20.92 -7.41 2.21
C LEU A 410 19.61 -7.25 1.42
N ALA A 411 18.54 -6.82 2.09
CA ALA A 411 17.27 -6.50 1.44
C ALA A 411 17.43 -5.35 0.42
N LEU A 412 18.13 -4.27 0.79
CA LEU A 412 18.47 -3.20 -0.16
C LEU A 412 19.31 -3.72 -1.35
N ARG A 413 20.25 -4.64 -1.12
CA ARG A 413 21.08 -5.23 -2.18
C ARG A 413 20.25 -6.01 -3.19
N GLN A 414 19.15 -6.66 -2.79
CA GLN A 414 18.27 -7.35 -3.75
C GLN A 414 17.70 -6.36 -4.78
N GLN A 415 17.25 -5.17 -4.36
CA GLN A 415 16.78 -4.14 -5.29
C GLN A 415 17.89 -3.65 -6.22
N GLN A 416 19.09 -3.45 -5.69
CA GLN A 416 20.23 -2.98 -6.48
C GLN A 416 20.69 -4.01 -7.51
N VAL A 417 20.73 -5.30 -7.16
CA VAL A 417 21.01 -6.38 -8.11
C VAL A 417 19.94 -6.43 -9.21
N ILE A 418 18.66 -6.33 -8.85
CA ILE A 418 17.57 -6.29 -9.84
C ILE A 418 17.75 -5.08 -10.78
N ALA A 419 18.04 -3.89 -10.24
CA ALA A 419 18.19 -2.69 -11.03
C ALA A 419 19.41 -2.72 -11.98
N GLU A 420 20.57 -3.16 -11.48
CA GLU A 420 21.86 -2.96 -12.15
C GLU A 420 22.34 -4.18 -12.94
N GLU A 421 21.96 -5.40 -12.55
CA GLU A 421 22.56 -6.64 -13.10
C GLU A 421 21.60 -7.43 -14.01
N THR A 422 20.29 -7.35 -13.77
CA THR A 422 19.33 -8.24 -14.47
C THR A 422 18.88 -7.73 -15.83
N GLY A 423 19.09 -6.43 -16.13
CA GLY A 423 18.67 -5.79 -17.36
C GLY A 423 17.17 -5.43 -17.44
N VAL A 424 16.36 -5.79 -16.44
CA VAL A 424 14.89 -5.59 -16.47
C VAL A 424 14.48 -4.11 -16.49
N ALA A 425 15.32 -3.21 -15.99
CA ALA A 425 15.09 -1.77 -16.05
C ALA A 425 15.33 -1.16 -17.46
N SER A 426 15.86 -1.94 -18.42
CA SER A 426 16.24 -1.46 -19.75
C SER A 426 15.08 -1.37 -20.74
N VAL A 427 13.95 -2.04 -20.47
CA VAL A 427 12.77 -2.09 -21.34
C VAL A 427 11.53 -1.76 -20.52
N VAL A 428 10.68 -0.88 -21.03
CA VAL A 428 9.42 -0.51 -20.36
C VAL A 428 8.38 -1.60 -20.58
N ASP A 429 7.75 -2.06 -19.50
CA ASP A 429 6.75 -3.13 -19.49
C ASP A 429 7.14 -4.32 -20.41
N PRO A 430 8.26 -5.02 -20.12
CA PRO A 430 8.79 -6.05 -21.01
C PRO A 430 7.86 -7.25 -21.18
N LEU A 431 6.82 -7.36 -20.35
CA LEU A 431 5.79 -8.39 -20.42
C LEU A 431 4.55 -7.97 -21.23
N GLY A 432 4.46 -6.70 -21.63
CA GLY A 432 3.38 -6.22 -22.49
C GLY A 432 3.38 -6.92 -23.85
N GLY A 433 2.23 -7.48 -24.22
CA GLY A 433 2.04 -8.37 -25.37
C GLY A 433 2.19 -9.87 -25.07
N SER A 434 2.58 -10.26 -23.85
CA SER A 434 2.51 -11.66 -23.41
C SER A 434 1.05 -12.11 -23.33
N TRP A 435 0.65 -13.10 -24.13
CA TRP A 435 -0.75 -13.57 -24.16
C TRP A 435 -1.29 -13.96 -22.78
N TYR A 436 -0.44 -14.53 -21.91
CA TYR A 436 -0.84 -14.88 -20.55
C TYR A 436 -1.03 -13.64 -19.67
N VAL A 437 -0.07 -12.72 -19.66
CA VAL A 437 -0.13 -11.54 -18.78
C VAL A 437 -1.26 -10.61 -19.20
N GLU A 438 -1.49 -10.43 -20.51
CA GLU A 438 -2.61 -9.61 -20.99
C GLU A 438 -3.97 -10.22 -20.64
N ALA A 439 -4.15 -11.53 -20.87
CA ALA A 439 -5.38 -12.21 -20.49
C ALA A 439 -5.62 -12.15 -18.98
N LEU A 440 -4.59 -12.42 -18.17
CA LEU A 440 -4.69 -12.35 -16.71
C LEU A 440 -4.95 -10.92 -16.22
N THR A 441 -4.40 -9.90 -16.87
CA THR A 441 -4.69 -8.49 -16.55
C THR A 441 -6.16 -8.16 -16.81
N ASN A 442 -6.74 -8.67 -17.90
CA ASN A 442 -8.16 -8.51 -18.22
C ASN A 442 -9.05 -9.23 -17.20
N GLU A 443 -8.73 -10.47 -16.82
CA GLU A 443 -9.49 -11.22 -15.81
C GLU A 443 -9.44 -10.54 -14.44
N VAL A 444 -8.25 -10.15 -13.96
CA VAL A 444 -8.11 -9.43 -12.69
C VAL A 444 -8.94 -8.16 -12.69
N GLU A 445 -8.86 -7.37 -13.76
CA GLU A 445 -9.60 -6.12 -13.83
C GLU A 445 -11.12 -6.35 -13.88
N ARG A 446 -11.61 -7.34 -14.63
CA ARG A 446 -13.04 -7.72 -14.65
C ARG A 446 -13.54 -8.11 -13.26
N ASP A 447 -12.78 -8.93 -12.55
CA ASP A 447 -13.16 -9.37 -11.21
C ASP A 447 -13.13 -8.23 -10.19
N VAL A 448 -12.18 -7.29 -10.31
CA VAL A 448 -12.16 -6.09 -9.46
C VAL A 448 -13.42 -5.25 -9.67
N TRP A 449 -13.86 -5.03 -10.91
CA TRP A 449 -15.09 -4.27 -11.15
C TRP A 449 -16.31 -4.92 -10.52
N ARG A 450 -16.40 -6.26 -10.49
CA ARG A 450 -17.50 -6.93 -9.79
C ARG A 450 -17.56 -6.56 -8.31
N TYR A 451 -16.42 -6.44 -7.65
CA TYR A 451 -16.36 -5.98 -6.26
C TYR A 451 -16.72 -4.50 -6.13
N LEU A 452 -16.21 -3.63 -7.03
CA LEU A 452 -16.55 -2.21 -7.02
C LEU A 452 -18.06 -1.99 -7.20
N ASP A 453 -18.70 -2.74 -8.12
CA ASP A 453 -20.14 -2.70 -8.34
C ASP A 453 -20.95 -3.19 -7.13
N GLU A 454 -20.46 -4.20 -6.41
CA GLU A 454 -21.06 -4.66 -5.15
C GLU A 454 -20.94 -3.61 -4.05
N ILE A 455 -19.78 -2.95 -3.95
CA ILE A 455 -19.54 -1.89 -2.95
C ILE A 455 -20.40 -0.66 -3.25
N ASP A 456 -20.53 -0.24 -4.50
CA ASP A 456 -21.46 0.83 -4.87
C ASP A 456 -22.91 0.43 -4.54
N ARG A 457 -23.34 -0.80 -4.83
CA ARG A 457 -24.70 -1.28 -4.44
C ARG A 457 -24.95 -1.25 -2.92
N ARG A 458 -23.90 -1.28 -2.11
CA ARG A 458 -23.95 -1.15 -0.63
C ARG A 458 -23.92 0.29 -0.14
N GLY A 459 -23.79 1.28 -1.01
CA GLY A 459 -23.68 2.69 -0.63
C GLY A 459 -22.24 3.17 -0.44
N GLY A 460 -21.27 2.53 -1.10
CA GLY A 460 -19.86 2.92 -1.05
C GLY A 460 -19.07 2.22 0.06
N MET A 461 -17.75 2.45 0.08
CA MET A 461 -16.81 1.69 0.92
C MET A 461 -17.07 1.87 2.42
N VAL A 462 -17.42 3.09 2.86
CA VAL A 462 -17.73 3.37 4.27
C VAL A 462 -18.93 2.55 4.75
N ALA A 463 -19.98 2.44 3.93
CA ALA A 463 -21.15 1.62 4.25
C ALA A 463 -20.78 0.12 4.24
N ALA A 464 -20.02 -0.33 3.26
CA ALA A 464 -19.54 -1.71 3.17
C ALA A 464 -18.70 -2.13 4.40
N ILE A 465 -17.84 -1.24 4.91
CA ILE A 465 -17.05 -1.47 6.14
C ILE A 465 -17.96 -1.61 7.37
N ARG A 466 -18.98 -0.75 7.52
CA ARG A 466 -19.94 -0.84 8.64
C ARG A 466 -20.72 -2.14 8.63
N GLU A 467 -21.05 -2.64 7.45
CA GLU A 467 -21.69 -3.94 7.27
C GLU A 467 -20.72 -5.11 7.48
N GLY A 468 -19.42 -4.87 7.60
CA GLY A 468 -18.39 -5.90 7.74
C GLY A 468 -18.09 -6.67 6.44
N TYR A 469 -18.44 -6.13 5.27
CA TYR A 469 -18.33 -6.85 4.00
C TYR A 469 -16.86 -7.14 3.61
N PRO A 470 -15.95 -6.14 3.52
CA PRO A 470 -14.54 -6.42 3.22
C PRO A 470 -13.90 -7.37 4.23
N GLN A 471 -14.18 -7.21 5.53
CA GLN A 471 -13.62 -8.04 6.59
C GLN A 471 -14.01 -9.52 6.43
N ARG A 472 -15.28 -9.80 6.10
CA ARG A 472 -15.74 -11.17 5.82
C ARG A 472 -15.07 -11.77 4.58
N GLU A 473 -15.00 -11.02 3.49
CA GLU A 473 -14.36 -11.47 2.24
C GLU A 473 -12.88 -11.83 2.43
N ILE A 474 -12.16 -11.04 3.25
CA ILE A 474 -10.77 -11.30 3.63
C ILE A 474 -10.68 -12.55 4.52
N ALA A 475 -11.52 -12.65 5.55
CA ALA A 475 -11.54 -13.80 6.45
C ALA A 475 -11.84 -15.12 5.72
N ASP A 476 -12.78 -15.12 4.77
CA ASP A 476 -13.11 -16.28 3.94
C ASP A 476 -11.93 -16.70 3.05
N ALA A 477 -11.24 -15.73 2.44
CA ALA A 477 -10.05 -15.97 1.63
C ALA A 477 -8.88 -16.53 2.47
N ALA A 478 -8.63 -15.95 3.64
CA ALA A 478 -7.62 -16.42 4.60
C ALA A 478 -7.93 -17.84 5.09
N TYR A 479 -9.18 -18.10 5.43
CA TYR A 479 -9.62 -19.42 5.89
C TYR A 479 -9.48 -20.48 4.80
N ARG A 480 -9.84 -20.16 3.55
CA ARG A 480 -9.59 -21.05 2.40
C ARG A 480 -8.09 -21.34 2.24
N PHE A 481 -7.23 -20.31 2.29
CA PHE A 481 -5.79 -20.49 2.21
C PHE A 481 -5.29 -21.47 3.30
N GLN A 482 -5.72 -21.26 4.55
CA GLN A 482 -5.32 -22.10 5.67
C GLN A 482 -5.78 -23.55 5.48
N ARG A 483 -7.01 -23.77 5.02
CA ARG A 483 -7.52 -25.10 4.71
C ARG A 483 -6.71 -25.81 3.62
N GLU A 484 -6.35 -25.10 2.56
CA GLU A 484 -5.53 -25.66 1.48
C GLU A 484 -4.09 -25.95 1.96
N PHE A 485 -3.56 -25.12 2.86
CA PHE A 485 -2.25 -25.35 3.51
C PHE A 485 -2.28 -26.60 4.40
N ASP A 486 -3.30 -26.74 5.26
CA ASP A 486 -3.45 -27.88 6.17
C ASP A 486 -3.72 -29.20 5.40
N ALA A 487 -4.44 -29.12 4.28
CA ALA A 487 -4.67 -30.25 3.37
C ALA A 487 -3.42 -30.63 2.55
N GLY A 488 -2.35 -29.84 2.60
CA GLY A 488 -1.13 -30.04 1.81
C GLY A 488 -1.27 -29.68 0.32
N GLU A 489 -2.36 -29.02 -0.06
CA GLU A 489 -2.61 -28.53 -1.42
C GLU A 489 -1.76 -27.29 -1.71
N ARG A 490 -1.60 -26.41 -0.71
CA ARG A 490 -0.59 -25.33 -0.71
C ARG A 490 0.67 -25.78 -0.02
N ARG A 491 1.77 -25.83 -0.77
CA ARG A 491 3.09 -26.24 -0.26
C ARG A 491 3.94 -25.01 0.04
N ILE A 492 4.44 -24.93 1.27
CA ILE A 492 5.40 -23.92 1.72
C ILE A 492 6.71 -24.62 2.09
N VAL A 493 7.77 -24.29 1.35
CA VAL A 493 9.12 -24.87 1.52
C VAL A 493 9.66 -24.52 2.90
N GLY A 494 10.17 -25.52 3.63
CA GLY A 494 10.68 -25.39 4.98
C GLY A 494 9.60 -25.50 6.08
N VAL A 495 8.31 -25.48 5.72
CA VAL A 495 7.21 -25.49 6.70
C VAL A 495 6.37 -26.78 6.61
N ASN A 496 5.68 -27.02 5.49
CA ASN A 496 4.93 -28.26 5.25
C ASN A 496 5.49 -29.10 4.08
N ALA A 497 6.55 -28.61 3.43
CA ALA A 497 7.24 -29.27 2.34
C ALA A 497 8.76 -29.12 2.50
N TYR A 498 9.52 -30.19 2.27
CA TYR A 498 10.99 -30.18 2.40
C TYR A 498 11.45 -29.72 3.80
N VAL A 499 10.70 -30.13 4.82
CA VAL A 499 11.01 -29.82 6.22
C VAL A 499 12.31 -30.53 6.61
N ASP A 500 13.25 -29.79 7.20
CA ASP A 500 14.47 -30.34 7.76
C ASP A 500 14.33 -30.45 9.28
N ALA A 501 14.14 -31.68 9.78
CA ALA A 501 14.01 -31.94 11.21
C ALA A 501 15.31 -31.69 12.01
N ALA A 502 16.45 -31.54 11.34
CA ALA A 502 17.74 -31.24 11.96
C ALA A 502 18.08 -29.73 11.91
N GLU A 503 17.20 -28.88 11.37
CA GLU A 503 17.46 -27.44 11.28
C GLU A 503 17.64 -26.81 12.67
N VAL A 504 18.68 -25.99 12.80
CA VAL A 504 18.86 -25.06 13.92
C VAL A 504 18.87 -23.64 13.38
N THR A 505 17.77 -22.91 13.59
CA THR A 505 17.66 -21.49 13.21
C THR A 505 18.72 -20.67 13.95
N SER A 506 19.64 -20.06 13.21
CA SER A 506 20.83 -19.39 13.76
C SER A 506 21.06 -18.00 13.15
N VAL A 507 19.98 -17.26 12.90
CA VAL A 507 20.07 -15.86 12.45
C VAL A 507 20.02 -14.90 13.64
N PRO A 508 20.81 -13.81 13.64
CA PRO A 508 20.69 -12.76 14.65
C PRO A 508 19.31 -12.09 14.59
N VAL A 509 18.77 -11.73 15.75
CA VAL A 509 17.50 -11.02 15.90
C VAL A 509 17.78 -9.65 16.53
N LEU A 510 17.13 -8.60 16.03
CA LEU A 510 17.31 -7.26 16.59
C LEU A 510 16.64 -7.17 17.96
N ALA A 511 17.31 -6.51 18.89
CA ALA A 511 16.73 -6.14 20.18
C ALA A 511 16.89 -4.63 20.39
N VAL A 512 15.92 -4.03 21.08
CA VAL A 512 16.01 -2.63 21.49
C VAL A 512 17.25 -2.47 22.39
N PRO A 513 18.11 -1.47 22.15
CA PRO A 513 19.30 -1.26 22.97
C PRO A 513 18.95 -1.02 24.44
N LYS A 514 19.75 -1.59 25.35
CA LYS A 514 19.60 -1.35 26.79
C LYS A 514 19.80 0.14 27.10
N GLY A 515 18.93 0.73 27.91
CA GLY A 515 18.99 2.16 28.25
C GLY A 515 18.18 3.07 27.32
N SER A 516 17.72 2.58 26.16
CA SER A 516 16.97 3.41 25.20
C SER A 516 15.62 3.87 25.75
N LEU A 517 14.90 3.02 26.51
CA LEU A 517 13.63 3.39 27.13
C LEU A 517 13.82 4.48 28.18
N GLU A 518 14.82 4.31 29.06
CA GLU A 518 15.14 5.28 30.10
C GLU A 518 15.52 6.64 29.50
N ALA A 519 16.28 6.63 28.40
CA ALA A 519 16.63 7.85 27.68
C ALA A 519 15.41 8.52 27.02
N GLN A 520 14.50 7.73 26.43
CA GLN A 520 13.24 8.23 25.86
C GLN A 520 12.37 8.90 26.93
N LEU A 521 12.15 8.21 28.06
CA LEU A 521 11.35 8.73 29.18
C LEU A 521 11.96 10.01 29.77
N ALA A 522 13.29 10.04 29.94
CA ALA A 522 13.98 11.24 30.42
C ALA A 522 13.84 12.43 29.44
N ARG A 523 13.82 12.18 28.13
CA ARG A 523 13.59 13.21 27.12
C ARG A 523 12.14 13.72 27.17
N LEU A 524 11.17 12.84 27.33
CA LEU A 524 9.77 13.18 27.45
C LEU A 524 9.51 14.03 28.69
N GLU A 525 10.03 13.62 29.85
CA GLU A 525 9.95 14.38 31.11
C GLU A 525 10.59 15.77 30.95
N ARG A 526 11.79 15.83 30.36
CA ARG A 526 12.48 17.09 30.09
C ARG A 526 11.64 18.02 29.19
N THR A 527 11.06 17.48 28.12
CA THR A 527 10.22 18.24 27.18
C THR A 527 9.03 18.87 27.90
N ARG A 528 8.34 18.10 28.74
CA ARG A 528 7.21 18.61 29.53
C ARG A 528 7.62 19.67 30.55
N ARG A 529 8.82 19.57 31.13
CA ARG A 529 9.37 20.53 32.10
C ARG A 529 9.82 21.85 31.48
N GLU A 530 10.39 21.81 30.27
CA GLU A 530 11.06 22.97 29.65
C GLU A 530 10.17 23.78 28.71
N ARG A 531 9.09 23.20 28.18
CA ARG A 531 8.14 23.91 27.31
C ARG A 531 7.35 25.00 28.06
N ASP A 532 6.83 25.98 27.32
CA ASP A 532 5.95 27.02 27.88
C ASP A 532 4.55 26.43 28.18
N PRO A 533 4.15 26.33 29.46
CA PRO A 533 2.87 25.74 29.82
C PRO A 533 1.66 26.53 29.28
N ALA A 534 1.74 27.85 29.20
CA ALA A 534 0.65 28.68 28.71
C ALA A 534 0.47 28.53 27.18
N ALA A 535 1.58 28.39 26.45
CA ALA A 535 1.54 28.11 25.01
C ALA A 535 0.92 26.75 24.71
N VAL A 536 1.28 25.71 25.46
CA VAL A 536 0.72 24.36 25.31
C VAL A 536 -0.78 24.35 25.61
N GLU A 537 -1.19 24.95 26.73
CA GLU A 537 -2.61 25.02 27.12
C GLU A 537 -3.44 25.72 26.05
N SER A 538 -2.96 26.86 25.55
CA SER A 538 -3.60 27.62 24.48
C SER A 538 -3.70 26.82 23.17
N ALA A 539 -2.63 26.12 22.78
CA ALA A 539 -2.62 25.31 21.57
C ALA A 539 -3.62 24.14 21.66
N LEU A 540 -3.61 23.40 22.77
CA LEU A 540 -4.53 22.28 23.02
C LEU A 540 -5.99 22.75 23.14
N ALA A 541 -6.25 23.89 23.77
CA ALA A 541 -7.59 24.49 23.81
C ALA A 541 -8.07 24.85 22.41
N GLY A 542 -7.21 25.48 21.61
CA GLY A 542 -7.52 25.78 20.22
C GLY A 542 -7.78 24.53 19.37
N LEU A 543 -7.05 23.43 19.60
CA LEU A 543 -7.32 22.15 18.95
C LEU A 543 -8.69 21.59 19.36
N ARG A 544 -9.02 21.61 20.65
CA ARG A 544 -10.32 21.18 21.17
C ARG A 544 -11.46 21.97 20.53
N ASP A 545 -11.37 23.30 20.53
CA ASP A 545 -12.40 24.18 19.98
C ASP A 545 -12.64 23.94 18.49
N ALA A 546 -11.58 23.67 17.71
CA ALA A 546 -11.70 23.35 16.29
C ALA A 546 -12.29 21.96 16.04
N ALA A 547 -11.86 20.96 16.83
CA ALA A 547 -12.39 19.61 16.77
C ALA A 547 -13.87 19.56 17.15
N SER A 548 -14.31 20.34 18.14
CA SER A 548 -15.71 20.40 18.61
C SER A 548 -16.66 21.09 17.64
N ARG A 549 -16.15 21.71 16.55
CA ARG A 549 -17.04 22.26 15.52
C ARG A 549 -17.76 21.13 14.77
N PRO A 550 -19.02 21.36 14.35
CA PRO A 550 -19.76 20.40 13.53
C PRO A 550 -18.96 20.00 12.29
N GLU A 551 -19.15 18.77 11.80
CA GLU A 551 -18.47 18.28 10.59
C GLU A 551 -18.76 19.12 9.34
N SER A 552 -19.89 19.81 9.30
CA SER A 552 -20.23 20.78 8.25
C SER A 552 -19.43 22.07 8.28
N SER A 553 -18.61 22.29 9.32
CA SER A 553 -17.76 23.46 9.46
C SER A 553 -16.53 23.36 8.57
N ASP A 554 -16.16 24.45 7.91
CA ASP A 554 -14.97 24.47 7.04
C ASP A 554 -13.62 24.49 7.78
N THR A 555 -13.61 24.16 9.08
CA THR A 555 -12.45 24.32 9.95
C THR A 555 -11.51 23.13 9.83
N ASN A 556 -10.35 23.39 9.23
CA ASN A 556 -9.27 22.43 9.08
C ASN A 556 -8.42 22.34 10.36
N LEU A 557 -8.15 21.12 10.84
CA LEU A 557 -7.38 20.88 12.07
C LEU A 557 -5.86 20.97 11.91
N MET A 558 -5.29 20.86 10.70
CA MET A 558 -3.82 20.87 10.50
C MET A 558 -3.11 22.10 11.06
N PRO A 559 -3.60 23.35 10.86
CA PRO A 559 -2.99 24.52 11.49
C PRO A 559 -2.99 24.45 13.03
N HIS A 560 -3.90 23.71 13.64
CA HIS A 560 -3.97 23.53 15.10
C HIS A 560 -2.94 22.49 15.56
N PHE A 561 -2.76 21.39 14.81
CA PHE A 561 -1.67 20.44 15.08
C PHE A 561 -0.28 21.07 14.93
N ILE A 562 -0.07 21.94 13.93
CA ILE A 562 1.19 22.69 13.79
C ILE A 562 1.47 23.54 15.03
N ARG A 563 0.48 24.29 15.54
CA ARG A 563 0.64 25.07 16.77
C ARG A 563 0.91 24.20 17.99
N CYS A 564 0.26 23.04 18.10
CA CYS A 564 0.54 22.07 19.15
C CYS A 564 1.98 21.56 19.07
N ALA A 565 2.47 21.21 17.87
CA ALA A 565 3.85 20.78 17.67
C ALA A 565 4.85 21.90 18.01
N GLU A 566 4.63 23.13 17.55
CA GLU A 566 5.47 24.30 17.87
C GLU A 566 5.56 24.56 19.37
N ALA A 567 4.46 24.35 20.11
CA ALA A 567 4.40 24.46 21.57
C ALA A 567 4.98 23.23 22.31
N TYR A 568 5.45 22.19 21.60
CA TYR A 568 5.88 20.92 22.18
C TYR A 568 4.77 20.23 23.03
N ALA A 569 3.50 20.36 22.61
CA ALA A 569 2.45 19.47 23.09
C ALA A 569 2.76 18.03 22.63
N THR A 570 2.58 17.06 23.51
CA THR A 570 2.92 15.67 23.20
C THR A 570 1.87 15.05 22.27
N LEU A 571 2.20 13.88 21.73
CA LEU A 571 1.28 13.09 20.91
C LEU A 571 0.07 12.66 21.74
N GLY A 572 0.33 12.13 22.95
CA GLY A 572 -0.70 11.68 23.90
C GLY A 572 -1.63 12.82 24.31
N GLU A 573 -1.12 14.04 24.53
CA GLU A 573 -1.94 15.21 24.84
C GLU A 573 -2.86 15.62 23.69
N GLN A 574 -2.31 15.65 22.46
CA GLN A 574 -3.09 15.99 21.26
C GLN A 574 -4.17 14.94 21.00
N CYS A 575 -3.81 13.65 21.04
CA CYS A 575 -4.76 12.57 20.83
C CYS A 575 -5.77 12.47 21.97
N GLY A 576 -5.38 12.77 23.22
CA GLY A 576 -6.28 12.85 24.37
C GLY A 576 -7.34 13.94 24.21
N VAL A 577 -6.99 15.09 23.64
CA VAL A 577 -7.98 16.11 23.25
C VAL A 577 -8.97 15.56 22.24
N LEU A 578 -8.48 14.90 21.18
CA LEU A 578 -9.37 14.34 20.15
C LEU A 578 -10.26 13.21 20.69
N ARG A 579 -9.74 12.30 21.52
CA ARG A 579 -10.53 11.26 22.21
C ARG A 579 -11.67 11.87 23.02
N SER A 580 -11.42 13.00 23.70
CA SER A 580 -12.45 13.70 24.48
C SER A 580 -13.57 14.32 23.64
N VAL A 581 -13.33 14.61 22.35
CA VAL A 581 -14.30 15.24 21.45
C VAL A 581 -14.98 14.24 20.53
N PHE A 582 -14.21 13.35 19.91
CA PHE A 582 -14.67 12.37 18.93
C PHE A 582 -15.09 11.03 19.55
N GLY A 583 -14.70 10.78 20.80
CA GLY A 583 -14.79 9.46 21.40
C GLY A 583 -13.74 8.50 20.84
N GLU A 584 -13.84 7.24 21.27
CA GLU A 584 -12.96 6.15 20.84
C GLU A 584 -13.76 5.11 20.07
N TYR A 585 -13.16 4.55 19.03
CA TYR A 585 -13.76 3.45 18.30
C TYR A 585 -13.43 2.11 18.96
N ARG A 586 -14.44 1.23 19.00
CA ARG A 586 -14.26 -0.18 19.32
C ARG A 586 -14.93 -0.99 18.23
N GLU A 587 -14.18 -1.90 17.63
CA GLU A 587 -14.75 -2.80 16.63
C GLU A 587 -15.87 -3.63 17.29
N PRO A 588 -17.08 -3.66 16.71
CA PRO A 588 -18.13 -4.53 17.22
C PRO A 588 -17.66 -5.99 17.14
N VAL A 589 -17.82 -6.74 18.22
CA VAL A 589 -17.58 -8.19 18.18
C VAL A 589 -18.63 -8.81 17.24
N ALA A 590 -18.24 -9.11 16.01
CA ALA A 590 -19.06 -9.86 15.09
C ALA A 590 -19.08 -11.33 15.56
N VAL A 591 -20.25 -11.79 16.05
CA VAL A 591 -20.51 -13.19 16.43
C VAL A 591 -20.88 -14.00 15.20
#